data_AF-A0A946ANC3-F1
#
_entry.id   AF-A0A946ANC3-F1
#
_cell.length_a   1.000
_cell.length_b   1.000
_cell.length_c   1.000
_cell.angle_alpha   90.00
_cell.angle_beta   90.00
_cell.angle_gamma   90.00
#
_symmetry.space_group_name_H-M   'P 1'
#
loop_
_entity.id
_entity.type
_entity.pdbx_description
1 polymer ?
#
loop_
_entity_poly.entity_id
_entity_poly.type
_entity_poly.pdbx_seq_one_letter_code
_entity_poly.pdbx_strand_id
1 'polypeptide(L)'
;MLWFVIGAMLFVAVMFVVVPLYRSQKKLSATIVVATVLVGGVSAWLYVENGTPDSSVAADAAPDIDGMVATLSSRLQENPDDLAGWKMLGRSYFSMRNFAGAIAAFEKAVALESAQDSQTLSDLGEAVLYSDDRALLGRAGDLFENALVLQPNNPKALFYGGMAAVERGNKSLGADRWEALLATSPPINVQEILRQQIAELRGTSVASIPAPDLAGGGAPVVTVNVSLGEMALAASIPNTTVFIIARDPAQPRPPIAAVRRQLSELPAEIHISDSDAMIPGRVPSGFERLEIVARVSMTGQPIAASGDWYGQDTIEPAISNEVNIEIDQQVP
;
A
#
# COMPACT_ATOMS: atom_id res chain seq x y z
N MET A 1 24.25 -6.32 -4.63
CA MET A 1 25.33 -6.28 -5.65
C MET A 1 26.51 -5.37 -5.23
N LEU A 2 26.26 -4.18 -4.67
CA LEU A 2 27.30 -3.22 -4.22
C LEU A 2 28.33 -3.79 -3.23
N TRP A 3 27.88 -4.59 -2.25
CA TRP A 3 28.74 -5.19 -1.22
C TRP A 3 29.75 -6.21 -1.76
N PHE A 4 29.39 -6.94 -2.82
CA PHE A 4 30.32 -7.85 -3.48
C PHE A 4 31.43 -7.10 -4.23
N VAL A 5 31.11 -5.93 -4.81
CA VAL A 5 32.09 -5.09 -5.49
C VAL A 5 33.09 -4.47 -4.49
N ILE A 6 32.60 -4.01 -3.34
CA ILE A 6 33.44 -3.44 -2.28
C ILE A 6 34.36 -4.52 -1.68
N GLY A 7 33.83 -5.72 -1.41
CA GLY A 7 34.62 -6.85 -0.92
C GLY A 7 35.70 -7.28 -1.92
N ALA A 8 35.37 -7.33 -3.21
CA ALA A 8 36.33 -7.67 -4.26
C ALA A 8 37.44 -6.61 -4.41
N MET A 9 37.12 -5.32 -4.32
CA MET A 9 38.12 -4.25 -4.39
C MET A 9 39.08 -4.27 -3.19
N LEU A 10 38.57 -4.51 -1.97
CA LEU A 10 39.40 -4.66 -0.78
C LEU A 10 40.32 -5.87 -0.86
N PHE A 11 39.80 -7.00 -1.37
CA PHE A 11 40.60 -8.20 -1.57
C PHE A 11 41.74 -7.96 -2.57
N VAL A 12 41.47 -7.30 -3.69
CA VAL A 12 42.49 -6.94 -4.69
C VAL A 12 43.53 -5.98 -4.12
N ALA A 13 43.12 -4.98 -3.34
CA ALA A 13 44.01 -4.04 -2.69
C ALA A 13 44.95 -4.73 -1.69
N VAL A 14 44.43 -5.64 -0.87
CA VAL A 14 45.23 -6.44 0.07
C VAL A 14 46.20 -7.35 -0.69
N MET A 15 45.76 -7.97 -1.79
CA MET A 15 46.61 -8.86 -2.58
C MET A 15 47.77 -8.11 -3.25
N PHE A 16 47.56 -6.86 -3.69
CA PHE A 16 48.60 -6.01 -4.26
C PHE A 16 49.69 -5.61 -3.26
N VAL A 17 49.37 -5.62 -1.97
CA VAL A 17 50.34 -5.34 -0.89
C VAL A 17 51.02 -6.63 -0.43
N VAL A 18 50.25 -7.70 -0.22
CA VAL A 18 50.74 -8.95 0.40
C VAL A 18 51.59 -9.79 -0.58
N VAL A 19 51.23 -9.85 -1.86
CA VAL A 19 51.96 -10.67 -2.87
C VAL A 19 53.39 -10.19 -3.11
N PRO A 20 53.69 -8.89 -3.33
CA PRO A 20 55.07 -8.43 -3.44
C PRO A 20 55.82 -8.51 -2.10
N LEU A 21 55.13 -8.41 -0.96
CA LEU A 21 55.73 -8.62 0.36
C LEU A 21 56.17 -10.07 0.58
N TYR A 22 55.36 -11.05 0.19
CA TYR A 22 55.69 -12.46 0.34
C TYR A 22 56.84 -12.90 -0.58
N ARG A 23 56.95 -12.28 -1.76
CA ARG A 23 58.05 -12.53 -2.71
C ARG A 23 59.36 -11.83 -2.35
N SER A 24 59.31 -10.76 -1.56
CA SER A 24 60.49 -10.05 -1.09
C SER A 24 60.88 -10.57 0.28
N GLN A 25 61.96 -11.36 0.36
CA GLN A 25 62.61 -11.80 1.62
C GLN A 25 63.22 -10.63 2.43
N LYS A 26 62.63 -9.43 2.37
CA LYS A 26 63.04 -8.25 3.14
C LYS A 26 62.11 -8.10 4.33
N LYS A 27 62.70 -8.09 5.53
CA LYS A 27 62.01 -7.90 6.80
C LYS A 27 61.14 -6.63 6.72
N LEU A 28 59.88 -6.76 7.10
CA LEU A 28 58.92 -5.65 7.21
C LEU A 28 59.57 -4.51 7.99
N SER A 29 59.65 -3.30 7.42
CA SER A 29 60.12 -2.15 8.18
C SER A 29 59.14 -1.89 9.33
N ALA A 30 59.67 -1.70 10.54
CA ALA A 30 58.86 -1.49 11.75
C ALA A 30 57.80 -0.40 11.58
N THR A 31 58.04 0.57 10.68
CA THR A 31 57.12 1.64 10.29
C THR A 31 55.77 1.14 9.76
N ILE A 32 55.73 0.05 8.98
CA ILE A 32 54.48 -0.48 8.40
C ILE A 32 53.65 -1.20 9.47
N VAL A 33 54.32 -1.90 10.40
CA VAL A 33 53.64 -2.53 11.55
C VAL A 33 53.03 -1.45 12.44
N VAL A 34 53.78 -0.40 12.75
CA VAL A 34 53.32 0.71 13.59
C VAL A 34 52.14 1.45 12.94
N ALA A 35 52.20 1.73 11.64
CA ALA A 35 51.09 2.37 10.94
C ALA A 35 49.82 1.51 10.95
N THR A 36 49.93 0.19 10.78
CA THR A 36 48.77 -0.72 10.79
C THR A 36 48.15 -0.83 12.18
N VAL A 37 48.98 -0.88 13.23
CA VAL A 37 48.51 -0.90 14.62
C VAL A 37 47.85 0.44 15.00
N LEU A 38 48.39 1.57 14.53
CA LEU A 38 47.78 2.88 14.76
C LEU A 38 46.43 3.02 14.06
N VAL A 39 46.31 2.62 12.79
CA VAL A 39 45.05 2.65 12.05
C VAL A 39 44.02 1.71 12.68
N GLY A 40 44.42 0.49 13.08
CA GLY A 40 43.54 -0.44 13.78
C GLY A 40 43.09 0.08 15.15
N GLY A 41 44.00 0.72 15.89
CA GLY A 41 43.72 1.30 17.20
C GLY A 41 42.79 2.51 17.13
N VAL A 42 43.01 3.43 16.19
CA VAL A 42 42.12 4.58 15.96
C VAL A 42 40.75 4.11 15.46
N SER A 43 40.69 3.08 14.61
CA SER A 43 39.42 2.49 14.17
C SER A 43 38.67 1.83 15.33
N ALA A 44 39.37 1.12 16.22
CA ALA A 44 38.77 0.53 17.42
C ALA A 44 38.32 1.60 18.42
N TRP A 45 39.07 2.70 18.56
CA TRP A 45 38.70 3.81 19.42
C TRP A 45 37.47 4.56 18.89
N LEU A 46 37.42 4.87 17.59
CA LEU A 46 36.21 5.42 16.94
C LEU A 46 35.01 4.46 17.03
N TYR A 47 35.24 3.15 16.95
CA TYR A 47 34.20 2.16 17.19
C TYR A 47 33.72 2.18 18.64
N VAL A 48 34.58 2.35 19.63
CA VAL A 48 34.13 2.42 21.04
C VAL A 48 33.45 3.76 21.36
N GLU A 49 33.89 4.86 20.76
CA GLU A 49 33.35 6.21 21.05
C GLU A 49 32.06 6.52 20.26
N ASN A 50 31.92 6.04 19.02
CA ASN A 50 30.75 6.26 18.16
C ASN A 50 29.92 5.00 17.88
N GLY A 51 30.42 3.82 18.25
CA GLY A 51 29.89 2.52 17.85
C GLY A 51 29.77 1.55 19.02
N THR A 52 29.16 1.99 20.12
CA THR A 52 28.48 1.05 20.99
C THR A 52 27.11 0.75 20.36
N PRO A 53 26.93 -0.38 19.64
CA PRO A 53 25.60 -0.93 19.50
C PRO A 53 25.27 -1.43 20.91
N ASP A 54 24.51 -0.63 21.64
CA ASP A 54 23.73 -1.16 22.74
C ASP A 54 22.76 -2.17 22.10
N SER A 55 23.15 -3.44 22.04
CA SER A 55 22.34 -4.52 21.50
C SER A 55 21.20 -4.93 22.44
N SER A 56 20.74 -3.97 23.25
CA SER A 56 19.51 -4.01 24.03
C SER A 56 18.45 -3.00 23.55
N VAL A 57 18.71 -2.20 22.51
CA VAL A 57 17.65 -1.39 21.90
C VAL A 57 16.78 -2.28 21.01
N ALA A 58 15.69 -2.76 21.60
CA ALA A 58 14.41 -3.11 20.97
C ALA A 58 14.49 -3.60 19.51
N ALA A 59 14.43 -4.92 19.34
CA ALA A 59 13.51 -5.44 18.34
C ALA A 59 12.12 -4.85 18.66
N ASP A 60 11.47 -4.23 17.67
CA ASP A 60 10.18 -3.53 17.75
C ASP A 60 10.15 -2.13 18.37
N ALA A 61 10.70 -1.14 17.67
CA ALA A 61 10.07 0.19 17.67
C ALA A 61 9.89 0.63 16.21
N ALA A 62 8.64 0.54 15.73
CA ALA A 62 8.21 1.41 14.65
C ALA A 62 8.64 2.86 14.97
N PRO A 63 8.96 3.71 13.98
CA PRO A 63 9.17 5.12 14.27
C PRO A 63 8.00 5.61 15.13
N ASP A 64 8.30 6.21 16.28
CA ASP A 64 7.30 6.77 17.18
C ASP A 64 6.71 8.03 16.52
N ILE A 65 5.78 7.78 15.59
CA ILE A 65 5.11 8.82 14.80
C ILE A 65 4.36 9.76 15.76
N ASP A 66 3.79 9.23 16.85
CA ASP A 66 3.14 10.02 17.90
C ASP A 66 4.13 11.00 18.56
N GLY A 67 5.29 10.52 18.98
CA GLY A 67 6.36 11.34 19.57
C GLY A 67 6.91 12.41 18.63
N MET A 68 7.08 12.07 17.34
CA MET A 68 7.53 13.02 16.31
C MET A 68 6.49 14.14 16.09
N VAL A 69 5.20 13.80 16.04
CA VAL A 69 4.12 14.77 15.85
C VAL A 69 3.93 15.66 17.08
N ALA A 70 4.08 15.10 18.29
CA ALA A 70 4.06 15.88 19.52
C ALA A 70 5.21 16.91 19.56
N THR A 71 6.41 16.50 19.16
CA THR A 71 7.58 17.39 19.07
C THR A 71 7.34 18.51 18.06
N LEU A 72 6.80 18.19 16.88
CA LEU A 72 6.45 19.19 15.86
C LEU A 72 5.41 20.18 16.38
N SER A 73 4.35 19.69 17.04
CA SER A 73 3.31 20.53 17.63
C SER A 73 3.88 21.50 18.67
N SER A 74 4.76 21.03 19.57
CA SER A 74 5.42 21.88 20.56
C SER A 74 6.26 22.98 19.92
N ARG A 75 7.06 22.64 18.89
CA ARG A 75 7.89 23.61 18.17
C ARG A 75 7.04 24.70 17.50
N LEU A 76 5.87 24.34 16.96
CA LEU A 76 4.97 25.28 16.29
C LEU A 76 4.21 26.18 17.27
N GLN A 77 4.09 25.79 18.53
CA GLN A 77 3.60 26.71 19.57
C GLN A 77 4.62 27.80 19.86
N GLU A 78 5.92 27.48 19.82
CA GLU A 78 7.01 28.46 20.00
C GLU A 78 7.24 29.32 18.75
N ASN A 79 6.99 28.76 17.56
CA ASN A 79 7.14 29.44 16.27
C ASN A 79 5.81 29.43 15.49
N PRO A 80 4.83 30.25 15.89
CA PRO A 80 3.47 30.17 15.35
C PRO A 80 3.36 30.61 13.89
N ASP A 81 4.35 31.31 13.34
CA ASP A 81 4.32 31.83 11.97
C ASP A 81 4.86 30.83 10.92
N ASP A 82 5.26 29.62 11.32
CA ASP A 82 5.75 28.57 10.42
C ASP A 82 4.59 27.89 9.65
N LEU A 83 4.16 28.56 8.57
CA LEU A 83 3.12 28.06 7.66
C LEU A 83 3.38 26.63 7.17
N ALA A 84 4.61 26.33 6.75
CA ALA A 84 4.95 25.01 6.22
C ALA A 84 4.84 23.93 7.30
N GLY A 85 5.28 24.25 8.52
CA GLY A 85 5.12 23.40 9.68
C GLY A 85 3.65 23.11 10.02
N TRP A 86 2.78 24.11 9.99
CA TRP A 86 1.34 23.90 10.22
C TRP A 86 0.68 23.01 9.16
N LYS A 87 1.02 23.18 7.87
CA LYS A 87 0.54 22.28 6.80
C LYS A 87 1.01 20.84 7.01
N MET A 88 2.28 20.66 7.39
CA MET A 88 2.83 19.34 7.68
C MET A 88 2.15 18.70 8.89
N LEU A 89 1.96 19.46 9.97
CA LEU A 89 1.28 18.99 11.17
C LEU A 89 -0.16 18.56 10.86
N GLY A 90 -0.88 19.34 10.04
CA GLY A 90 -2.23 18.99 9.59
C GLY A 90 -2.28 17.65 8.85
N ARG A 91 -1.36 17.42 7.91
CA ARG A 91 -1.26 16.16 7.16
C ARG A 91 -0.90 14.99 8.08
N SER A 92 0.04 15.18 9.00
CA SER A 92 0.42 14.15 9.98
C SER A 92 -0.77 13.76 10.86
N TYR A 93 -1.49 14.74 11.42
CA TYR A 93 -2.69 14.46 12.20
C TYR A 93 -3.78 13.76 11.37
N PHE A 94 -3.95 14.14 10.11
CA PHE A 94 -4.89 13.48 9.21
C PHE A 94 -4.51 12.01 8.98
N SER A 95 -3.25 11.71 8.70
CA SER A 95 -2.75 10.33 8.53
C SER A 95 -2.94 9.48 9.80
N MET A 96 -2.85 10.11 10.98
CA MET A 96 -3.11 9.47 12.27
C MET A 96 -4.60 9.38 12.63
N ARG A 97 -5.50 9.80 11.73
CA ARG A 97 -6.95 9.90 11.96
C ARG A 97 -7.35 10.85 13.10
N ASN A 98 -6.44 11.73 13.53
CA ASN A 98 -6.75 12.83 14.44
C ASN A 98 -7.31 14.00 13.63
N PHE A 99 -8.55 13.86 13.15
CA PHE A 99 -9.17 14.86 12.28
C PHE A 99 -9.35 16.22 12.97
N ALA A 100 -9.66 16.23 14.27
CA ALA A 100 -9.77 17.47 15.04
C ALA A 100 -8.44 18.25 15.09
N GLY A 101 -7.32 17.55 15.34
CA GLY A 101 -5.99 18.15 15.29
C GLY A 101 -5.62 18.62 13.89
N ALA A 102 -5.97 17.85 12.86
CA ALA A 102 -5.73 18.21 11.46
C ALA A 102 -6.46 19.50 11.08
N ILE A 103 -7.74 19.61 11.44
CA ILE A 103 -8.57 20.81 11.20
C ILE A 103 -7.91 22.03 11.85
N ALA A 104 -7.55 21.95 13.14
CA ALA A 104 -6.93 23.07 13.85
C ALA A 104 -5.60 23.50 13.21
N ALA A 105 -4.75 22.55 12.81
CA ALA A 105 -3.48 22.85 12.18
C ALA A 105 -3.65 23.46 10.78
N PHE A 106 -4.57 22.94 9.95
CA PHE A 106 -4.86 23.52 8.64
C PHE A 106 -5.54 24.89 8.74
N GLU A 107 -6.42 25.13 9.72
CA GLU A 107 -6.99 26.46 9.99
C GLU A 107 -5.90 27.48 10.33
N LYS A 108 -4.89 27.08 11.13
CA LYS A 108 -3.72 27.92 11.39
C LYS A 108 -2.92 28.18 10.12
N ALA A 109 -2.69 27.17 9.29
CA ALA A 109 -2.03 27.35 8.01
C ALA A 109 -2.78 28.35 7.11
N VAL A 110 -4.09 28.19 6.93
CA VAL A 110 -4.92 29.12 6.12
C VAL A 110 -4.87 30.55 6.67
N ALA A 111 -4.81 30.73 7.99
CA ALA A 111 -4.73 32.07 8.59
C ALA A 111 -3.38 32.78 8.37
N LEU A 112 -2.30 32.02 8.16
CA LEU A 112 -0.95 32.54 7.93
C LEU A 112 -0.65 32.78 6.43
N GLU A 113 -1.49 32.27 5.55
CA GLU A 113 -1.35 32.46 4.11
C GLU A 113 -1.56 33.92 3.72
N SER A 114 -0.56 34.50 3.05
CA SER A 114 -0.69 35.85 2.47
C SER A 114 -1.70 35.89 1.31
N ALA A 115 -1.88 34.76 0.64
CA ALA A 115 -2.92 34.49 -0.34
C ALA A 115 -3.38 33.05 -0.15
N GLN A 116 -4.70 32.83 -0.15
CA GLN A 116 -5.27 31.50 0.05
C GLN A 116 -4.75 30.52 -0.99
N ASP A 117 -4.41 29.32 -0.53
CA ASP A 117 -3.92 28.21 -1.36
C ASP A 117 -5.02 27.17 -1.59
N SER A 118 -5.26 26.82 -2.85
CA SER A 118 -6.27 25.82 -3.24
C SER A 118 -6.01 24.47 -2.58
N GLN A 119 -4.75 24.04 -2.48
CA GLN A 119 -4.42 22.75 -1.89
C GLN A 119 -4.70 22.73 -0.38
N THR A 120 -4.37 23.81 0.33
CA THR A 120 -4.56 23.89 1.79
C THR A 120 -6.04 23.96 2.15
N LEU A 121 -6.85 24.68 1.36
CA LEU A 121 -8.31 24.66 1.50
C LEU A 121 -8.90 23.26 1.23
N SER A 122 -8.39 22.56 0.22
CA SER A 122 -8.83 21.18 -0.08
C SER A 122 -8.43 20.20 1.02
N ASP A 123 -7.22 20.31 1.57
CA ASP A 123 -6.73 19.49 2.69
C ASP A 123 -7.56 19.76 3.97
N LEU A 124 -7.92 21.02 4.24
CA LEU A 124 -8.83 21.38 5.35
C LEU A 124 -10.24 20.85 5.11
N GLY A 125 -10.78 20.98 3.89
CA GLY A 125 -12.10 20.48 3.52
C GLY A 125 -12.24 18.98 3.73
N GLU A 126 -11.21 18.22 3.33
CA GLU A 126 -11.13 16.79 3.56
C GLU A 126 -11.06 16.45 5.06
N ALA A 127 -10.21 17.13 5.84
CA ALA A 127 -10.16 16.91 7.29
C ALA A 127 -11.51 17.17 7.98
N VAL A 128 -12.23 18.22 7.57
CA VAL A 128 -13.59 18.52 8.05
C VAL A 128 -14.56 17.41 7.65
N LEU A 129 -14.52 16.96 6.40
CA LEU A 129 -15.40 15.90 5.89
C LEU A 129 -15.22 14.58 6.66
N TYR A 130 -13.98 14.16 6.90
CA TYR A 130 -13.70 12.93 7.66
C TYR A 130 -14.06 13.04 9.16
N SER A 131 -14.26 14.26 9.68
CA SER A 131 -14.74 14.47 11.05
C SER A 131 -16.27 14.44 11.18
N ASP A 132 -16.99 14.86 10.14
CA ASP A 132 -18.45 14.78 10.03
C ASP A 132 -18.84 14.66 8.56
N ASP A 133 -19.27 13.47 8.15
CA ASP A 133 -19.65 13.19 6.75
C ASP A 133 -20.74 14.14 6.23
N ARG A 134 -21.60 14.64 7.12
CA ARG A 134 -22.67 15.59 6.77
C ARG A 134 -22.12 16.97 6.38
N ALA A 135 -20.85 17.25 6.66
CA ALA A 135 -20.21 18.51 6.32
C ALA A 135 -19.95 18.66 4.82
N LEU A 136 -20.07 17.59 4.01
CA LEU A 136 -19.93 17.65 2.55
C LEU A 136 -20.86 18.68 1.92
N LEU A 137 -22.10 18.76 2.41
CA LEU A 137 -23.10 19.71 1.92
C LEU A 137 -22.98 21.09 2.56
N GLY A 138 -22.22 21.21 3.65
CA GLY A 138 -21.94 22.46 4.37
C GLY A 138 -20.47 22.87 4.23
N ARG A 139 -19.82 23.05 5.39
CA ARG A 139 -18.48 23.65 5.50
C ARG A 139 -17.41 22.99 4.59
N ALA A 140 -17.37 21.66 4.51
CA ALA A 140 -16.38 20.99 3.65
C ALA A 140 -16.64 21.30 2.18
N GLY A 141 -17.91 21.27 1.76
CA GLY A 141 -18.35 21.68 0.43
C GLY A 141 -17.89 23.09 0.07
N ASP A 142 -18.12 24.06 0.96
CA ASP A 142 -17.71 25.46 0.74
C ASP A 142 -16.19 25.60 0.57
N LEU A 143 -15.40 24.82 1.32
CA LEU A 143 -13.94 24.78 1.19
C LEU A 143 -13.51 24.25 -0.18
N PHE A 144 -14.14 23.19 -0.69
CA PHE A 144 -13.87 22.67 -2.04
C PHE A 144 -14.28 23.65 -3.14
N GLU A 145 -15.42 24.33 -3.01
CA GLU A 145 -15.84 25.37 -3.95
C GLU A 145 -14.83 26.52 -4.00
N ASN A 146 -14.39 27.01 -2.84
CA ASN A 146 -13.38 28.06 -2.77
C ASN A 146 -12.04 27.60 -3.36
N ALA A 147 -11.65 26.35 -3.12
CA ALA A 147 -10.45 25.77 -3.72
C ALA A 147 -10.53 25.70 -5.26
N LEU A 148 -11.71 25.39 -5.83
CA LEU A 148 -11.96 25.38 -7.27
C LEU A 148 -11.96 26.78 -7.89
N VAL A 149 -12.38 27.82 -7.15
CA VAL A 149 -12.27 29.21 -7.59
C VAL A 149 -10.81 29.62 -7.78
N LEU A 150 -9.94 29.19 -6.85
CA LEU A 150 -8.51 29.49 -6.91
C LEU A 150 -7.78 28.65 -7.96
N GLN A 151 -8.10 27.37 -8.04
CA GLN A 151 -7.50 26.44 -8.98
C GLN A 151 -8.57 25.48 -9.52
N PRO A 152 -9.11 25.75 -10.73
CA PRO A 152 -10.18 24.96 -11.31
C PRO A 152 -9.83 23.50 -11.60
N ASN A 153 -8.55 23.16 -11.67
CA ASN A 153 -8.05 21.81 -11.90
C ASN A 153 -7.49 21.12 -10.65
N ASN A 154 -7.80 21.62 -9.44
CA ASN A 154 -7.38 20.96 -8.20
C ASN A 154 -8.04 19.57 -8.10
N PRO A 155 -7.26 18.46 -8.08
CA PRO A 155 -7.85 17.12 -8.16
C PRO A 155 -8.77 16.78 -7.00
N LYS A 156 -8.39 17.17 -5.77
CA LYS A 156 -9.14 16.90 -4.55
C LYS A 156 -10.45 17.70 -4.51
N ALA A 157 -10.37 18.98 -4.86
CA ALA A 157 -11.54 19.85 -4.92
C ALA A 157 -12.51 19.44 -6.04
N LEU A 158 -12.00 18.98 -7.20
CA LEU A 158 -12.84 18.42 -8.26
C LEU A 158 -13.54 17.13 -7.84
N PHE A 159 -12.83 16.24 -7.13
CA PHE A 159 -13.40 14.98 -6.65
C PHE A 159 -14.55 15.22 -5.67
N TYR A 160 -14.28 15.90 -4.55
CA TYR A 160 -15.27 16.13 -3.49
C TYR A 160 -16.31 17.18 -3.88
N GLY A 161 -15.94 18.20 -4.65
CA GLY A 161 -16.87 19.15 -5.23
C GLY A 161 -17.83 18.47 -6.21
N GLY A 162 -17.37 17.49 -6.98
CA GLY A 162 -18.22 16.66 -7.83
C GLY A 162 -19.24 15.86 -6.99
N MET A 163 -18.77 15.19 -5.93
CA MET A 163 -19.66 14.48 -4.99
C MET A 163 -20.71 15.40 -4.36
N ALA A 164 -20.30 16.56 -3.86
CA ALA A 164 -21.22 17.54 -3.27
C ALA A 164 -22.25 18.06 -4.29
N ALA A 165 -21.86 18.24 -5.56
CA ALA A 165 -22.79 18.64 -6.61
C ALA A 165 -23.84 17.56 -6.90
N VAL A 166 -23.43 16.28 -6.97
CA VAL A 166 -24.34 15.14 -7.16
C VAL A 166 -25.32 15.01 -6.00
N GLU A 167 -24.82 15.10 -4.77
CA GLU A 167 -25.63 14.99 -3.55
C GLU A 167 -26.68 16.13 -3.47
N ARG A 168 -26.35 17.33 -3.99
CA ARG A 168 -27.30 18.44 -4.15
C ARG A 168 -28.28 18.27 -5.32
N GLY A 169 -28.22 17.16 -6.05
CA GLY A 169 -29.04 16.88 -7.22
C GLY A 169 -28.54 17.50 -8.53
N ASN A 170 -27.41 18.23 -8.52
CA ASN A 170 -26.83 18.82 -9.71
C ASN A 170 -25.88 17.82 -10.41
N LYS A 171 -26.48 16.78 -11.01
CA LYS A 171 -25.77 15.69 -11.69
C LYS A 171 -24.87 16.18 -12.84
N SER A 172 -25.32 17.19 -13.59
CA SER A 172 -24.53 17.74 -14.71
C SER A 172 -23.23 18.35 -14.20
N LEU A 173 -23.30 19.21 -13.18
CA LEU A 173 -22.12 19.83 -12.59
C LEU A 173 -21.17 18.80 -11.96
N GLY A 174 -21.72 17.76 -11.33
CA GLY A 174 -20.93 16.64 -10.81
C GLY A 174 -20.12 15.94 -11.91
N ALA A 175 -20.79 15.60 -13.02
CA ALA A 175 -20.15 14.98 -14.18
C ALA A 175 -19.08 15.91 -14.80
N ASP A 176 -19.36 17.20 -14.98
CA ASP A 176 -18.40 18.18 -15.52
C ASP A 176 -17.11 18.22 -14.68
N ARG A 177 -17.24 18.16 -13.35
CA ARG A 177 -16.09 18.19 -12.42
C ARG A 177 -15.27 16.90 -12.47
N TRP A 178 -15.93 15.75 -12.54
CA TRP A 178 -15.23 14.47 -12.66
C TRP A 178 -14.59 14.27 -14.04
N GLU A 179 -15.16 14.84 -15.10
CA GLU A 179 -14.51 14.90 -16.42
C GLU A 179 -13.24 15.78 -16.38
N ALA A 180 -13.32 16.94 -15.72
CA ALA A 180 -12.14 17.77 -15.50
C ALA A 180 -11.06 17.07 -14.65
N LEU A 181 -11.47 16.25 -13.67
CA LEU A 181 -10.56 15.43 -12.87
C LEU A 181 -9.90 14.34 -13.72
N LEU A 182 -10.64 13.67 -14.62
CA LEU A 182 -10.06 12.70 -15.55
C LEU A 182 -8.98 13.33 -16.44
N ALA A 183 -9.15 14.60 -16.83
CA ALA A 183 -8.17 15.33 -17.63
C ALA A 183 -6.85 15.61 -16.87
N THR A 184 -6.81 15.47 -15.54
CA THR A 184 -5.57 15.58 -14.76
C THR A 184 -4.83 14.26 -14.61
N SER A 185 -5.24 13.21 -15.33
CA SER A 185 -4.62 11.87 -15.31
C SER A 185 -4.49 11.27 -13.89
N PRO A 186 -5.62 11.08 -13.15
CA PRO A 186 -5.58 10.44 -11.85
C PRO A 186 -5.17 8.95 -11.99
N PRO A 187 -4.88 8.24 -10.88
CA PRO A 187 -4.57 6.81 -10.93
C PRO A 187 -5.62 5.99 -11.70
N ILE A 188 -5.19 4.94 -12.40
CA ILE A 188 -6.07 4.20 -13.34
C ILE A 188 -7.35 3.65 -12.68
N ASN A 189 -7.24 3.19 -11.43
CA ASN A 189 -8.37 2.72 -10.64
C ASN A 189 -9.39 3.82 -10.37
N VAL A 190 -8.94 5.07 -10.18
CA VAL A 190 -9.82 6.23 -10.02
C VAL A 190 -10.44 6.61 -11.37
N GLN A 191 -9.69 6.49 -12.47
CA GLN A 191 -10.22 6.83 -13.79
C GLN A 191 -11.44 5.98 -14.18
N GLU A 192 -11.38 4.66 -13.97
CA GLU A 192 -12.49 3.76 -14.30
C GLU A 192 -13.74 4.06 -13.47
N ILE A 193 -13.58 4.31 -12.17
CA ILE A 193 -14.68 4.69 -11.28
C ILE A 193 -15.34 5.98 -11.79
N LEU A 194 -14.54 7.02 -12.10
CA LEU A 194 -15.08 8.29 -12.58
C LEU A 194 -15.78 8.13 -13.92
N ARG A 195 -15.23 7.37 -14.87
CA ARG A 195 -15.86 7.12 -16.19
C ARG A 195 -17.22 6.47 -16.05
N GLN A 196 -17.33 5.45 -15.20
CA GLN A 196 -18.61 4.77 -14.93
C GLN A 196 -19.64 5.74 -14.33
N GLN A 197 -19.24 6.49 -13.30
CA GLN A 197 -20.12 7.43 -12.62
C GLN A 197 -20.56 8.57 -13.54
N ILE A 198 -19.67 9.12 -14.37
CA ILE A 198 -20.00 10.14 -15.37
C ILE A 198 -21.02 9.59 -16.38
N ALA A 199 -20.83 8.37 -16.89
CA ALA A 199 -21.76 7.75 -17.84
C ALA A 199 -23.17 7.61 -17.24
N GLU A 200 -23.27 7.17 -15.98
CA GLU A 200 -24.54 7.08 -15.25
C GLU A 200 -25.21 8.47 -15.10
N LEU A 201 -24.44 9.48 -14.69
CA LEU A 201 -24.97 10.84 -14.46
C LEU A 201 -25.42 11.53 -15.75
N ARG A 202 -24.76 11.26 -16.88
CA ARG A 202 -25.07 11.86 -18.18
C ARG A 202 -26.27 11.19 -18.86
N GLY A 203 -26.75 10.05 -18.38
CA GLY A 203 -27.79 9.28 -19.04
C GLY A 203 -27.36 8.70 -20.39
N THR A 204 -26.09 8.91 -20.78
CA THR A 204 -25.38 8.09 -21.75
C THR A 204 -25.06 6.79 -21.07
N SER A 205 -26.09 5.93 -20.96
CA SER A 205 -25.86 4.50 -20.93
C SER A 205 -25.00 4.21 -22.16
N VAL A 206 -23.69 4.11 -21.96
CA VAL A 206 -22.83 3.39 -22.90
C VAL A 206 -23.52 2.05 -22.99
N ALA A 207 -23.99 1.71 -24.19
CA ALA A 207 -24.66 0.46 -24.47
C ALA A 207 -23.94 -0.63 -23.69
N SER A 208 -24.67 -1.22 -22.75
CA SER A 208 -24.21 -2.26 -21.86
C SER A 208 -23.48 -3.33 -22.67
N ILE A 209 -22.15 -3.33 -22.56
CA ILE A 209 -21.47 -4.59 -22.27
C ILE A 209 -22.19 -5.10 -20.99
N PRO A 210 -22.71 -6.33 -20.97
CA PRO A 210 -23.57 -6.79 -19.88
C PRO A 210 -22.93 -6.44 -18.54
N ALA A 211 -23.69 -5.81 -17.66
CA ALA A 211 -23.23 -5.46 -16.33
C ALA A 211 -22.67 -6.72 -15.64
N PRO A 212 -21.41 -6.72 -15.16
CA PRO A 212 -21.10 -7.58 -14.04
C PRO A 212 -21.84 -6.98 -12.85
N ASP A 213 -22.60 -7.83 -12.17
CA ASP A 213 -23.25 -7.53 -10.91
C ASP A 213 -22.29 -6.80 -9.96
N LEU A 214 -22.87 -5.92 -9.15
CA LEU A 214 -22.22 -5.15 -8.09
C LEU A 214 -21.43 -6.07 -7.13
N ALA A 215 -20.16 -6.35 -7.44
CA ALA A 215 -19.18 -6.92 -6.53
C ALA A 215 -17.79 -6.43 -6.96
N GLY A 216 -17.13 -5.66 -6.11
CA GLY A 216 -15.90 -4.93 -6.43
C GLY A 216 -14.72 -5.80 -6.87
N GLY A 217 -13.82 -5.19 -7.62
CA GLY A 217 -12.50 -5.73 -7.91
C GLY A 217 -11.94 -5.09 -9.18
N GLY A 218 -10.67 -4.69 -9.16
CA GLY A 218 -9.95 -4.42 -10.42
C GLY A 218 -10.11 -5.63 -11.36
N ALA A 219 -9.93 -5.43 -12.67
CA ALA A 219 -10.10 -6.50 -13.66
C ALA A 219 -9.50 -7.83 -13.16
N PRO A 220 -10.24 -8.95 -13.24
CA PRO A 220 -9.78 -10.22 -12.70
C PRO A 220 -8.45 -10.59 -13.35
N VAL A 221 -7.43 -10.77 -12.53
CA VAL A 221 -6.12 -11.29 -12.95
C VAL A 221 -6.24 -12.79 -13.17
N VAL A 222 -7.02 -13.48 -12.33
CA VAL A 222 -7.30 -14.91 -12.43
C VAL A 222 -8.76 -15.21 -12.11
N THR A 223 -9.46 -15.89 -13.00
CA THR A 223 -10.76 -16.52 -12.82
C THR A 223 -10.56 -17.97 -12.36
N VAL A 224 -11.13 -18.33 -11.23
CA VAL A 224 -11.00 -19.64 -10.59
C VAL A 224 -12.38 -20.28 -10.51
N ASN A 225 -12.61 -21.36 -11.27
CA ASN A 225 -13.80 -22.18 -11.11
C ASN A 225 -13.54 -23.20 -10.02
N VAL A 226 -14.24 -23.09 -8.89
CA VAL A 226 -14.05 -23.99 -7.75
C VAL A 226 -15.24 -24.92 -7.62
N SER A 227 -14.98 -26.22 -7.54
CA SER A 227 -15.97 -27.27 -7.28
C SER A 227 -15.53 -28.17 -6.12
N LEU A 228 -16.48 -28.90 -5.53
CA LEU A 228 -16.18 -29.97 -4.57
C LEU A 228 -16.06 -31.30 -5.31
N GLY A 229 -14.98 -32.03 -5.05
CA GLY A 229 -14.82 -33.39 -5.55
C GLY A 229 -15.67 -34.39 -4.78
N GLU A 230 -15.82 -35.59 -5.35
CA GLU A 230 -16.71 -36.63 -4.82
C GLU A 230 -16.40 -37.01 -3.37
N MET A 231 -15.11 -37.06 -3.00
CA MET A 231 -14.69 -37.40 -1.63
C MET A 231 -15.06 -36.30 -0.61
N ALA A 232 -14.91 -35.03 -1.00
CA ALA A 232 -15.29 -33.89 -0.15
C ALA A 232 -16.82 -33.81 0.03
N LEU A 233 -17.58 -34.11 -1.03
CA LEU A 233 -19.04 -34.23 -0.98
C LEU A 233 -19.49 -35.36 -0.05
N ALA A 234 -18.85 -36.53 -0.14
CA ALA A 234 -19.15 -37.68 0.72
C ALA A 234 -18.87 -37.39 2.21
N ALA A 235 -17.90 -36.52 2.50
CA ALA A 235 -17.52 -36.17 3.86
C ALA A 235 -18.56 -35.31 4.63
N SER A 236 -19.64 -34.84 3.97
CA SER A 236 -20.73 -34.08 4.60
C SER A 236 -20.23 -32.90 5.46
N ILE A 237 -19.28 -32.15 4.89
CA ILE A 237 -18.60 -31.05 5.56
C ILE A 237 -19.62 -29.96 5.96
N PRO A 238 -19.57 -29.41 7.18
CA PRO A 238 -20.44 -28.30 7.56
C PRO A 238 -20.22 -27.08 6.67
N ASN A 239 -21.24 -26.21 6.54
CA ASN A 239 -21.09 -24.98 5.75
C ASN A 239 -20.08 -24.03 6.42
N THR A 240 -18.82 -24.09 5.98
CA THR A 240 -17.72 -23.30 6.52
C THR A 240 -17.09 -22.42 5.45
N THR A 241 -16.12 -21.61 5.85
CA THR A 241 -15.41 -20.69 4.95
C THR A 241 -14.50 -21.45 3.99
N VAL A 242 -14.63 -21.11 2.71
CA VAL A 242 -13.71 -21.49 1.64
C VAL A 242 -12.79 -20.32 1.34
N PHE A 243 -11.48 -20.55 1.43
CA PHE A 243 -10.45 -19.60 1.06
C PHE A 243 -9.90 -19.95 -0.30
N ILE A 244 -9.86 -18.96 -1.20
CA ILE A 244 -9.19 -19.06 -2.48
C ILE A 244 -7.96 -18.19 -2.40
N ILE A 245 -6.80 -18.83 -2.48
CA ILE A 245 -5.51 -18.23 -2.12
C ILE A 245 -4.64 -18.22 -3.36
N ALA A 246 -4.09 -17.06 -3.71
CA ALA A 246 -3.01 -16.96 -4.68
C ALA A 246 -1.67 -16.79 -3.94
N ARG A 247 -0.69 -17.63 -4.27
CA ARG A 247 0.66 -17.56 -3.67
C ARG A 247 1.75 -17.77 -4.70
N ASP A 248 2.94 -17.29 -4.37
CA ASP A 248 4.15 -17.54 -5.15
C ASP A 248 4.58 -19.01 -4.91
N PRO A 249 4.68 -19.87 -5.95
CA PRO A 249 5.15 -21.24 -5.76
C PRO A 249 6.59 -21.32 -5.19
N ALA A 250 7.42 -20.28 -5.42
CA ALA A 250 8.76 -20.20 -4.83
C ALA A 250 8.74 -19.70 -3.37
N GLN A 251 7.73 -18.91 -2.99
CA GLN A 251 7.54 -18.39 -1.64
C GLN A 251 6.08 -18.56 -1.17
N PRO A 252 5.69 -19.76 -0.72
CA PRO A 252 4.28 -20.08 -0.44
C PRO A 252 3.68 -19.30 0.75
N ARG A 253 4.51 -18.62 1.55
CA ARG A 253 4.09 -17.84 2.71
C ARG A 253 4.88 -16.52 2.79
N PRO A 254 4.23 -15.40 3.12
CA PRO A 254 2.77 -15.20 3.20
C PRO A 254 2.08 -15.22 1.81
N PRO A 255 0.78 -15.55 1.74
CA PRO A 255 0.04 -15.54 0.48
C PRO A 255 -0.03 -14.13 -0.13
N ILE A 256 -0.08 -14.07 -1.46
CA ILE A 256 -0.13 -12.81 -2.22
C ILE A 256 -1.53 -12.22 -2.11
N ALA A 257 -2.56 -13.02 -2.36
CA ALA A 257 -3.96 -12.61 -2.29
C ALA A 257 -4.82 -13.73 -1.68
N ALA A 258 -5.92 -13.35 -1.05
CA ALA A 258 -6.86 -14.31 -0.48
C ALA A 258 -8.30 -13.81 -0.55
N VAL A 259 -9.17 -14.60 -1.20
CA VAL A 259 -10.61 -14.35 -1.31
C VAL A 259 -11.36 -15.33 -0.40
N ARG A 260 -12.43 -14.85 0.24
CA ARG A 260 -13.28 -15.65 1.14
C ARG A 260 -14.65 -15.89 0.50
N ARG A 261 -15.13 -17.13 0.57
CA ARG A 261 -16.46 -17.59 0.13
C ARG A 261 -17.02 -18.57 1.16
N GLN A 262 -18.29 -18.95 1.03
CA GLN A 262 -18.88 -20.03 1.83
C GLN A 262 -18.94 -21.34 1.04
N LEU A 263 -18.84 -22.47 1.74
CA LEU A 263 -18.92 -23.80 1.12
C LEU A 263 -20.23 -24.01 0.36
N SER A 264 -21.33 -23.47 0.88
CA SER A 264 -22.66 -23.49 0.26
C SER A 264 -22.76 -22.73 -1.06
N GLU A 265 -21.78 -21.88 -1.38
CA GLU A 265 -21.73 -21.13 -2.62
C GLU A 265 -21.11 -21.95 -3.76
N LEU A 266 -20.49 -23.11 -3.47
CA LEU A 266 -19.86 -23.95 -4.49
C LEU A 266 -20.86 -24.86 -5.22
N PRO A 267 -20.67 -25.15 -6.52
CA PRO A 267 -19.58 -24.66 -7.37
C PRO A 267 -19.73 -23.18 -7.74
N ALA A 268 -18.63 -22.44 -7.72
CA ALA A 268 -18.62 -21.00 -7.99
C ALA A 268 -17.45 -20.60 -8.88
N GLU A 269 -17.71 -19.61 -9.74
CA GLU A 269 -16.68 -18.85 -10.42
C GLU A 269 -16.21 -17.71 -9.49
N ILE A 270 -14.92 -17.66 -9.21
CA ILE A 270 -14.31 -16.74 -8.26
C ILE A 270 -13.22 -15.94 -8.94
N HIS A 271 -13.24 -14.63 -8.78
CA HIS A 271 -12.30 -13.72 -9.41
C HIS A 271 -11.25 -13.26 -8.39
N ILE A 272 -9.98 -13.38 -8.73
CA ILE A 272 -8.85 -12.85 -7.97
C ILE A 272 -8.25 -11.69 -8.76
N SER A 273 -8.09 -10.55 -8.09
CA SER A 273 -7.60 -9.30 -8.65
C SER A 273 -6.47 -8.70 -7.80
N ASP A 274 -5.87 -7.62 -8.28
CA ASP A 274 -4.87 -6.87 -7.52
C ASP A 274 -5.42 -6.23 -6.24
N SER A 275 -6.73 -5.96 -6.17
CA SER A 275 -7.38 -5.48 -4.96
C SER A 275 -7.45 -6.53 -3.85
N ASP A 276 -7.29 -7.81 -4.17
CA ASP A 276 -7.30 -8.91 -3.20
C ASP A 276 -5.93 -9.15 -2.57
N ALA A 277 -4.93 -8.34 -2.95
CA ALA A 277 -3.56 -8.44 -2.44
C ALA A 277 -3.49 -8.16 -0.94
N MET A 278 -2.92 -9.11 -0.21
CA MET A 278 -2.73 -9.06 1.24
C MET A 278 -1.46 -8.29 1.64
N ILE A 279 -0.52 -8.09 0.70
CA ILE A 279 0.78 -7.48 0.94
C ILE A 279 0.93 -6.23 0.07
N PRO A 280 1.11 -5.03 0.65
CA PRO A 280 1.33 -3.81 -0.12
C PRO A 280 2.52 -3.95 -1.10
N GLY A 281 2.28 -3.69 -2.38
CA GLY A 281 3.31 -3.76 -3.43
C GLY A 281 3.61 -5.16 -3.96
N ARG A 282 2.95 -6.21 -3.46
CA ARG A 282 2.97 -7.57 -4.02
C ARG A 282 1.56 -7.96 -4.46
N VAL A 283 1.26 -7.72 -5.73
CA VAL A 283 -0.06 -7.94 -6.33
C VAL A 283 -0.02 -9.13 -7.31
N PRO A 284 -1.10 -9.92 -7.46
CA PRO A 284 -1.19 -11.04 -8.39
C PRO A 284 -0.71 -10.75 -9.82
N SER A 285 -1.03 -9.58 -10.39
CA SER A 285 -0.63 -9.22 -11.77
C SER A 285 0.89 -9.10 -11.97
N GLY A 286 1.65 -8.92 -10.88
CA GLY A 286 3.10 -8.80 -10.91
C GLY A 286 3.85 -10.14 -10.96
N PHE A 287 3.16 -11.28 -10.94
CA PHE A 287 3.77 -12.60 -10.89
C PHE A 287 3.62 -13.35 -12.22
N GLU A 288 4.72 -13.91 -12.72
CA GLU A 288 4.72 -14.75 -13.93
C GLU A 288 3.98 -16.08 -13.70
N ARG A 289 4.11 -16.65 -12.49
CA ARG A 289 3.45 -17.88 -12.07
C ARG A 289 2.79 -17.70 -10.72
N LEU A 290 1.56 -18.18 -10.61
CA LEU A 290 0.79 -18.21 -9.37
C LEU A 290 0.32 -19.63 -9.10
N GLU A 291 0.48 -20.08 -7.86
CA GLU A 291 -0.20 -21.27 -7.37
C GLU A 291 -1.51 -20.83 -6.71
N ILE A 292 -2.62 -21.34 -7.22
CA ILE A 292 -3.95 -21.09 -6.69
C ILE A 292 -4.36 -22.29 -5.85
N VAL A 293 -4.80 -22.02 -4.62
CA VAL A 293 -5.25 -23.04 -3.67
C VAL A 293 -6.65 -22.70 -3.21
N ALA A 294 -7.61 -23.57 -3.47
CA ALA A 294 -8.94 -23.50 -2.86
C ALA A 294 -8.95 -24.39 -1.62
N ARG A 295 -9.36 -23.87 -0.47
CA ARG A 295 -9.37 -24.58 0.82
C ARG A 295 -10.65 -24.36 1.58
N VAL A 296 -11.31 -25.45 1.98
CA VAL A 296 -12.35 -25.46 3.01
C VAL A 296 -11.67 -25.50 4.38
N SER A 297 -11.79 -24.42 5.15
CA SER A 297 -11.10 -24.27 6.44
C SER A 297 -12.00 -24.65 7.61
N MET A 298 -11.56 -25.59 8.43
CA MET A 298 -12.22 -25.97 9.69
C MET A 298 -11.94 -24.98 10.82
N THR A 299 -10.84 -24.23 10.70
CA THR A 299 -10.38 -23.27 11.73
C THR A 299 -10.83 -21.83 11.45
N GLY A 300 -11.38 -21.56 10.27
CA GLY A 300 -11.73 -20.21 9.80
C GLY A 300 -10.51 -19.36 9.41
N GLN A 301 -9.33 -19.97 9.27
CA GLN A 301 -8.10 -19.29 8.85
C GLN A 301 -7.67 -19.73 7.45
N PRO A 302 -7.00 -18.87 6.67
CA PRO A 302 -6.50 -19.20 5.32
C PRO A 302 -5.27 -20.12 5.33
N ILE A 303 -4.87 -20.64 6.48
CA ILE A 303 -3.67 -21.48 6.65
C ILE A 303 -4.12 -22.94 6.75
N ALA A 304 -3.28 -23.87 6.27
CA ALA A 304 -3.60 -25.29 6.30
C ALA A 304 -3.68 -25.79 7.76
N ALA A 305 -4.79 -26.42 8.10
CA ALA A 305 -4.99 -27.16 9.34
C ALA A 305 -5.41 -28.60 9.02
N SER A 306 -5.11 -29.52 9.94
CA SER A 306 -5.53 -30.92 9.83
C SER A 306 -7.06 -31.01 9.70
N GLY A 307 -7.54 -31.84 8.77
CA GLY A 307 -8.95 -31.99 8.47
C GLY A 307 -9.52 -31.01 7.42
N ASP A 308 -8.77 -29.98 7.04
CA ASP A 308 -9.16 -29.08 5.94
C ASP A 308 -9.19 -29.84 4.61
N TRP A 309 -10.14 -29.48 3.75
CA TRP A 309 -10.18 -29.97 2.37
C TRP A 309 -9.59 -28.93 1.44
N TYR A 310 -8.81 -29.34 0.44
CA TYR A 310 -8.20 -28.43 -0.51
C TYR A 310 -8.07 -29.02 -1.92
N GLY A 311 -7.97 -28.12 -2.88
CA GLY A 311 -7.54 -28.37 -4.25
C GLY A 311 -6.54 -27.29 -4.65
N GLN A 312 -5.64 -27.58 -5.59
CA GLN A 312 -4.66 -26.60 -6.03
C GLN A 312 -4.24 -26.82 -7.48
N ASP A 313 -3.91 -25.72 -8.16
CA ASP A 313 -3.33 -25.74 -9.50
C ASP A 313 -2.41 -24.52 -9.70
N THR A 314 -1.57 -24.55 -10.74
CA THR A 314 -0.64 -23.47 -11.07
C THR A 314 -1.04 -22.82 -12.39
N ILE A 315 -1.07 -21.50 -12.41
CA ILE A 315 -1.41 -20.69 -13.59
C ILE A 315 -0.29 -19.71 -13.94
N GLU A 316 -0.16 -19.43 -15.23
CA GLU A 316 0.62 -18.33 -15.78
C GLU A 316 -0.34 -17.26 -16.30
N PRO A 317 -0.63 -16.18 -15.52
CA PRO A 317 -1.65 -15.19 -15.86
C PRO A 317 -1.45 -14.50 -17.22
N ALA A 318 -0.20 -14.49 -17.71
CA ALA A 318 0.14 -13.96 -19.03
C ALA A 318 -0.33 -14.86 -20.21
N ILE A 319 -0.62 -16.14 -19.94
CA ILE A 319 -0.99 -17.15 -20.95
C ILE A 319 -2.45 -17.57 -20.82
N SER A 320 -2.89 -17.84 -19.60
CA SER A 320 -4.29 -18.17 -19.27
C SER A 320 -4.69 -17.37 -18.04
N ASN A 321 -5.89 -16.84 -18.05
CA ASN A 321 -6.48 -16.19 -16.88
C ASN A 321 -7.51 -17.08 -16.19
N GLU A 322 -7.77 -18.31 -16.66
CA GLU A 322 -8.76 -19.21 -16.09
C GLU A 322 -8.11 -20.49 -15.55
N VAL A 323 -8.57 -20.94 -14.39
CA VAL A 323 -8.13 -22.19 -13.74
C VAL A 323 -9.31 -22.89 -13.08
N ASN A 324 -9.35 -24.22 -13.19
CA ASN A 324 -10.37 -25.05 -12.59
C ASN A 324 -9.77 -25.81 -11.41
N ILE A 325 -10.36 -25.65 -10.24
CA ILE A 325 -9.89 -26.29 -9.01
C ILE A 325 -11.01 -27.14 -8.44
N GLU A 326 -10.77 -28.44 -8.42
CA GLU A 326 -11.60 -29.39 -7.69
C GLU A 326 -11.01 -29.59 -6.29
N ILE A 327 -11.83 -29.40 -5.26
CA ILE A 327 -11.45 -29.64 -3.87
C ILE A 327 -11.65 -31.13 -3.58
N ASP A 328 -10.58 -31.90 -3.65
CA ASP A 328 -10.59 -33.36 -3.58
C ASP A 328 -9.58 -33.96 -2.57
N GLN A 329 -8.65 -33.17 -2.05
CA GLN A 329 -7.64 -33.62 -1.09
C GLN A 329 -7.99 -33.17 0.33
N GLN A 330 -7.60 -33.97 1.33
CA GLN A 330 -7.73 -33.62 2.74
C GLN A 330 -6.34 -33.47 3.38
N VAL A 331 -6.15 -32.42 4.16
CA VAL A 331 -4.95 -32.23 4.98
C VAL A 331 -4.98 -33.29 6.10
N PRO A 332 -3.94 -34.13 6.22
CA PRO A 332 -3.91 -35.25 7.16
C PRO A 332 -3.89 -34.84 8.64
#